data_AF-M3ASU9-F1
#
_entry.id   AF-M3ASU9-F1
#
_cell.length_a   1.000
_cell.length_b   1.000
_cell.length_c   1.000
_cell.angle_alpha   90.00
_cell.angle_beta   90.00
_cell.angle_gamma   90.00
#
_symmetry.space_group_name_H-M   'P 1'
#
loop_
_entity.id
_entity.type
_entity.pdbx_description
1 polymer ?
#
loop_
_entity_poly.entity_id
_entity_poly.type
_entity_poly.pdbx_seq_one_letter_code
_entity_poly.pdbx_strand_id
1 'polypeptide(L)'
;MTSLRNLDHLKAWQFRYWALLTGMTPSGRKAELQHALTRGLEAASLKKINTSSTTGRRVVSVDMGIRNLAYCVVDVQPRSRTSHTPRPVKVTHWLRRDLLNPAASIVAPFTDNEARHEDEEAAQKKGKPPADSEAFTPPQLSKTAYNVVTGLLSHKPDEILIERQRFRSGSASAILEWTIRVNMLESMLWASLETLRASSSSDTFFPEVLAIPPRRVAEFWLSDQTLPLSPPVDIFDQGQKLADVTAPSSKARKARAKIEKKDKVALVKKWATEPVSGSGVNLVFEGQAAGIAEAFKLETSRGAKQIAGGKLDDLADCLLQAVAHLRWEENKIAIGEILRKTGT
;
A
#
# COMPACT_ATOMS: atom_id res chain seq x y z
N MET A 1 -28.95 15.12 -7.42
CA MET A 1 -27.56 15.31 -6.96
C MET A 1 -27.57 16.23 -5.76
N THR A 2 -27.34 15.71 -4.56
CA THR A 2 -27.26 16.54 -3.35
C THR A 2 -25.93 17.29 -3.39
N SER A 3 -25.97 18.63 -3.44
CA SER A 3 -24.75 19.46 -3.44
C SER A 3 -23.96 19.24 -2.15
N LEU A 4 -22.63 19.11 -2.25
CA LEU A 4 -21.75 19.05 -1.08
C LEU A 4 -21.79 20.40 -0.34
N ARG A 5 -21.70 20.37 1.00
CA ARG A 5 -21.64 21.58 1.85
C ARG A 5 -20.55 22.55 1.36
N ASN A 6 -20.77 23.85 1.51
CA ASN A 6 -19.73 24.85 1.26
C ASN A 6 -18.54 24.62 2.22
N LEU A 7 -17.34 24.39 1.65
CA LEU A 7 -16.10 24.06 2.36
C LEU A 7 -15.19 25.27 2.62
N ASP A 8 -15.61 26.49 2.27
CA ASP A 8 -14.77 27.70 2.30
C ASP A 8 -14.36 28.07 3.73
N HIS A 9 -15.13 27.65 4.74
CA HIS A 9 -14.85 27.82 6.16
C HIS A 9 -13.68 26.97 6.66
N LEU A 10 -13.31 25.89 5.95
CA LEU A 10 -12.20 25.02 6.34
C LEU A 10 -10.84 25.71 6.10
N LYS A 11 -9.89 25.44 6.99
CA LYS A 11 -8.51 25.92 6.94
C LYS A 11 -7.65 24.99 6.10
N ALA A 12 -6.53 25.50 5.60
CA ALA A 12 -5.60 24.74 4.76
C ALA A 12 -5.08 23.45 5.44
N TRP A 13 -4.91 23.44 6.76
CA TRP A 13 -4.48 22.24 7.48
C TRP A 13 -5.57 21.15 7.51
N GLN A 14 -6.87 21.52 7.56
CA GLN A 14 -7.99 20.57 7.50
C GLN A 14 -8.03 19.87 6.15
N PHE A 15 -7.78 20.60 5.05
CA PHE A 15 -7.65 19.99 3.73
C PHE A 15 -6.41 19.08 3.61
N ARG A 16 -5.29 19.45 4.23
CA ARG A 16 -4.09 18.57 4.25
C ARG A 16 -4.32 17.31 5.06
N TYR A 17 -4.98 17.42 6.20
CA TYR A 17 -5.38 16.27 7.02
C TYR A 17 -6.38 15.39 6.29
N TRP A 18 -7.36 15.98 5.60
CA TRP A 18 -8.26 15.23 4.74
C TRP A 18 -7.50 14.52 3.61
N ALA A 19 -6.57 15.19 2.94
CA ALA A 19 -5.73 14.56 1.93
C ALA A 19 -4.91 13.38 2.49
N LEU A 20 -4.42 13.48 3.73
CA LEU A 20 -3.80 12.36 4.45
C LEU A 20 -4.79 11.19 4.63
N LEU A 21 -5.99 11.48 5.14
CA LEU A 21 -7.02 10.47 5.41
C LEU A 21 -7.52 9.75 4.16
N THR A 22 -7.46 10.37 2.99
CA THR A 22 -7.98 9.81 1.73
C THR A 22 -6.88 9.40 0.75
N GLY A 23 -5.61 9.50 1.18
CA GLY A 23 -4.46 9.22 0.33
C GLY A 23 -4.34 10.18 -0.85
N MET A 24 -4.95 11.36 -0.82
CA MET A 24 -4.87 12.36 -1.88
C MET A 24 -3.62 13.23 -1.71
N THR A 25 -3.25 13.99 -2.73
CA THR A 25 -2.04 14.81 -2.70
C THR A 25 -2.22 16.00 -1.73
N PRO A 26 -1.40 16.14 -0.66
CA PRO A 26 -1.57 17.19 0.35
C PRO A 26 -0.85 18.50 -0.01
N SER A 27 -0.41 18.67 -1.25
CA SER A 27 0.33 19.85 -1.72
C SER A 27 -0.52 20.75 -2.61
N GLY A 28 -0.25 22.05 -2.55
CA GLY A 28 -0.96 23.07 -3.32
C GLY A 28 -1.52 24.17 -2.44
N ARG A 29 -2.14 25.16 -3.10
CA ARG A 29 -2.90 26.24 -2.44
C ARG A 29 -4.22 25.69 -1.88
N LYS A 30 -4.84 26.42 -0.94
CA LYS A 30 -6.13 26.01 -0.32
C LYS A 30 -7.19 25.66 -1.37
N ALA A 31 -7.36 26.51 -2.38
CA ALA A 31 -8.34 26.31 -3.46
C ALA A 31 -8.05 25.05 -4.30
N GLU A 32 -6.77 24.79 -4.60
CA GLU A 32 -6.35 23.58 -5.34
C GLU A 32 -6.65 22.31 -4.55
N LEU A 33 -6.36 22.32 -3.24
CA LEU A 33 -6.67 21.22 -2.34
C LEU A 33 -8.19 20.98 -2.24
N GLN A 34 -8.97 22.04 -2.02
CA GLN A 34 -10.43 21.98 -1.97
C GLN A 34 -11.00 21.36 -3.25
N HIS A 35 -10.62 21.87 -4.42
CA HIS A 35 -11.09 21.36 -5.70
C HIS A 35 -10.67 19.90 -5.96
N ALA A 36 -9.42 19.54 -5.63
CA ALA A 36 -8.96 18.16 -5.79
C ALA A 36 -9.76 17.19 -4.90
N LEU A 37 -9.95 17.53 -3.62
CA LEU A 37 -10.63 16.69 -2.63
C LEU A 37 -12.13 16.54 -2.94
N THR A 38 -12.82 17.62 -3.33
CA THR A 38 -14.24 17.58 -3.72
C THR A 38 -14.44 16.63 -4.90
N ARG A 39 -13.65 16.77 -5.97
CA ARG A 39 -13.72 15.87 -7.14
C ARG A 39 -13.45 14.41 -6.77
N GLY A 40 -12.51 14.17 -5.86
CA GLY A 40 -12.21 12.81 -5.38
C GLY A 40 -13.38 12.15 -4.65
N LEU A 41 -14.15 12.91 -3.85
CA LEU A 41 -15.35 12.40 -3.18
C LEU A 41 -16.50 12.13 -4.13
N GLU A 42 -16.69 13.00 -5.11
CA GLU A 42 -17.71 12.81 -6.14
C GLU A 42 -17.43 11.52 -6.91
N ALA A 43 -16.19 11.31 -7.34
CA ALA A 43 -15.76 10.07 -7.99
C ALA A 43 -15.97 8.84 -7.08
N ALA A 44 -15.61 8.90 -5.80
CA ALA A 44 -15.83 7.81 -4.86
C ALA A 44 -17.33 7.52 -4.61
N SER A 45 -18.16 8.56 -4.59
CA SER A 45 -19.62 8.43 -4.44
C SER A 45 -20.25 7.78 -5.66
N LEU A 46 -19.81 8.15 -6.87
CA LEU A 46 -20.24 7.52 -8.12
C LEU A 46 -19.81 6.05 -8.18
N LYS A 47 -18.58 5.73 -7.76
CA LYS A 47 -18.12 4.35 -7.64
C LYS A 47 -19.02 3.53 -6.71
N LYS A 48 -19.38 4.06 -5.54
CA LYS A 48 -20.29 3.40 -4.57
C LYS A 48 -21.68 3.09 -5.16
N ILE A 49 -22.18 3.90 -6.09
CA ILE A 49 -23.48 3.66 -6.73
C ILE A 49 -23.38 2.48 -7.71
N ASN A 50 -22.26 2.37 -8.43
CA ASN A 50 -22.05 1.32 -9.42
C ASN A 50 -21.55 -0.01 -8.81
N THR A 51 -20.82 0.06 -7.70
CA THR A 51 -20.41 -1.10 -6.91
C THR A 51 -21.34 -1.24 -5.72
N SER A 52 -22.48 -1.90 -5.94
CA SER A 52 -23.36 -2.35 -4.88
C SER A 52 -22.53 -2.96 -3.75
N SER A 53 -22.57 -2.37 -2.54
CA SER A 53 -21.77 -2.74 -1.37
C SER A 53 -22.11 -4.13 -0.79
N THR A 54 -22.67 -5.01 -1.61
CA THR A 54 -23.16 -6.36 -1.31
C THR A 54 -22.11 -7.42 -1.59
N THR A 55 -21.08 -7.14 -2.40
CA THR A 55 -20.00 -8.08 -2.69
C THR A 55 -18.73 -7.70 -1.94
N GLY A 56 -17.94 -8.71 -1.57
CA GLY A 56 -16.63 -8.49 -0.96
C GLY A 56 -15.70 -7.78 -1.94
N ARG A 57 -14.57 -7.27 -1.43
CA ARG A 57 -13.51 -6.67 -2.24
C ARG A 57 -12.22 -7.45 -2.10
N ARG A 58 -11.60 -7.81 -3.21
CA ARG A 58 -10.27 -8.41 -3.31
C ARG A 58 -9.28 -7.42 -3.88
N VAL A 59 -8.24 -7.11 -3.10
CA VAL A 59 -7.17 -6.20 -3.50
C VAL A 59 -5.86 -6.96 -3.58
N VAL A 60 -5.16 -6.84 -4.70
CA VAL A 60 -3.77 -7.29 -4.87
C VAL A 60 -2.87 -6.07 -4.74
N SER A 61 -1.94 -6.08 -3.78
CA SER A 61 -1.02 -4.96 -3.57
C SER A 61 0.42 -5.41 -3.83
N VAL A 62 1.10 -4.68 -4.70
CA VAL A 62 2.45 -5.01 -5.20
C VAL A 62 3.44 -3.93 -4.76
N ASP A 63 4.51 -4.36 -4.07
CA ASP A 63 5.74 -3.60 -3.90
C ASP A 63 6.75 -4.01 -4.98
N MET A 64 7.25 -3.00 -5.70
CA MET A 64 7.97 -3.18 -6.95
C MET A 64 9.44 -3.50 -6.71
N GLY A 65 9.92 -4.56 -7.35
CA GLY A 65 11.32 -4.95 -7.34
C GLY A 65 11.60 -6.11 -8.29
N ILE A 66 12.80 -6.19 -8.87
CA ILE A 66 13.15 -7.30 -9.77
C ILE A 66 13.56 -8.54 -8.97
N ARG A 67 14.35 -8.37 -7.90
CA ARG A 67 14.84 -9.47 -7.04
C ARG A 67 14.08 -9.61 -5.72
N ASN A 68 13.14 -8.71 -5.49
CA ASN A 68 12.44 -8.54 -4.23
C ASN A 68 10.99 -8.10 -4.47
N LEU A 69 10.38 -8.51 -5.59
CA LEU A 69 8.96 -8.24 -5.81
C LEU A 69 8.19 -8.85 -4.65
N ALA A 70 7.44 -8.05 -3.92
CA ALA A 70 6.57 -8.53 -2.87
C ALA A 70 5.14 -8.19 -3.21
N TYR A 71 4.21 -9.10 -2.93
CA TYR A 71 2.80 -8.77 -3.04
C TYR A 71 1.97 -9.48 -1.98
N CYS A 72 0.82 -8.90 -1.66
CA CYS A 72 -0.20 -9.53 -0.84
C CYS A 72 -1.57 -9.46 -1.52
N VAL A 73 -2.42 -10.43 -1.17
CA VAL A 73 -3.83 -10.48 -1.56
C VAL A 73 -4.66 -10.33 -0.30
N VAL A 74 -5.51 -9.30 -0.29
CA VAL A 74 -6.40 -9.01 0.84
C VAL A 74 -7.87 -9.05 0.42
N ASP A 75 -8.69 -9.70 1.23
CA ASP A 75 -10.13 -9.85 1.05
C ASP A 75 -10.87 -9.11 2.17
N VAL A 76 -11.82 -8.26 1.78
CA VAL A 76 -12.69 -7.52 2.70
C VAL A 76 -14.13 -7.94 2.46
N GLN A 77 -14.78 -8.43 3.50
CA GLN A 77 -16.19 -8.85 3.42
C GLN A 77 -17.15 -7.67 3.26
N PRO A 78 -18.33 -7.88 2.64
CA PRO A 78 -19.38 -6.86 2.56
C PRO A 78 -19.75 -6.34 3.94
N ARG A 79 -20.12 -5.07 4.02
CA ARG A 79 -20.42 -4.43 5.31
C ARG A 79 -21.84 -4.82 5.75
N SER A 80 -21.97 -5.58 6.84
CA SER A 80 -23.26 -5.72 7.52
C SER A 80 -23.66 -4.37 8.14
N ARG A 81 -24.90 -3.93 7.89
CA ARG A 81 -25.42 -2.62 8.31
C ARG A 81 -25.47 -2.43 9.84
N THR A 82 -25.29 -3.50 10.61
CA THR A 82 -25.52 -3.52 12.06
C THR A 82 -24.24 -3.54 12.91
N SER A 83 -23.05 -3.78 12.33
CA SER A 83 -21.81 -3.89 13.11
C SER A 83 -20.99 -2.60 13.13
N HIS A 84 -20.62 -2.18 14.34
CA HIS A 84 -19.66 -1.09 14.60
C HIS A 84 -18.23 -1.62 14.78
N THR A 85 -18.01 -2.94 14.74
CA THR A 85 -16.66 -3.51 14.90
C THR A 85 -15.81 -3.32 13.64
N PRO A 86 -14.48 -3.13 13.79
CA PRO A 86 -13.56 -3.10 12.66
C PRO A 86 -13.68 -4.38 11.82
N ARG A 87 -13.95 -4.21 10.52
CA ARG A 87 -14.09 -5.34 9.58
C ARG A 87 -12.79 -6.15 9.53
N PRO A 88 -12.84 -7.49 9.64
CA PRO A 88 -11.67 -8.31 9.41
C PRO A 88 -11.24 -8.19 7.94
N VAL A 89 -9.97 -7.88 7.74
CA VAL A 89 -9.27 -7.93 6.46
C VAL A 89 -8.51 -9.24 6.42
N LYS A 90 -8.94 -10.15 5.54
CA LYS A 90 -8.28 -11.44 5.39
C LYS A 90 -7.08 -11.29 4.46
N VAL A 91 -5.91 -11.69 4.89
CA VAL A 91 -4.71 -11.78 4.06
C VAL A 91 -4.56 -13.24 3.63
N THR A 92 -4.77 -13.54 2.36
CA THR A 92 -4.81 -14.93 1.85
C THR A 92 -3.51 -15.35 1.18
N HIS A 93 -2.80 -14.39 0.59
CA HIS A 93 -1.47 -14.58 0.02
C HIS A 93 -0.58 -13.42 0.43
N TRP A 94 0.67 -13.70 0.74
CA TRP A 94 1.64 -12.68 1.10
C TRP A 94 3.03 -13.24 0.88
N LEU A 95 3.72 -12.83 -0.18
CA LEU A 95 4.99 -13.45 -0.55
C LEU A 95 5.96 -12.48 -1.20
N ARG A 96 7.23 -12.89 -1.19
CA ARG A 96 8.34 -12.22 -1.85
C ARG A 96 8.91 -13.16 -2.92
N ARG A 97 9.29 -12.60 -4.08
CA ARG A 97 9.81 -13.34 -5.23
C ARG A 97 11.01 -12.65 -5.88
N ASP A 98 12.04 -13.43 -6.20
CA ASP A 98 13.06 -13.04 -7.18
C ASP A 98 12.54 -13.40 -8.57
N LEU A 99 12.27 -12.39 -9.41
CA LEU A 99 11.72 -12.60 -10.74
C LEU A 99 12.73 -13.20 -11.71
N LEU A 100 14.03 -13.07 -11.41
CA LEU A 100 15.11 -13.66 -12.22
C LEU A 100 15.40 -15.10 -11.82
N ASN A 101 15.01 -15.50 -10.60
CA ASN A 101 15.08 -16.88 -10.15
C ASN A 101 13.77 -17.31 -9.47
N PRO A 102 12.71 -17.56 -10.26
CA PRO A 102 11.41 -17.96 -9.74
C PRO A 102 11.42 -19.21 -8.85
N ALA A 103 12.34 -20.14 -9.11
CA ALA A 103 12.46 -21.39 -8.38
C ALA A 103 13.00 -21.18 -6.96
N ALA A 104 13.82 -20.15 -6.73
CA ALA A 104 14.42 -19.88 -5.42
C ALA A 104 13.43 -19.34 -4.37
N SER A 105 12.24 -18.87 -4.78
CA SER A 105 11.24 -18.30 -3.87
C SER A 105 10.21 -19.31 -3.37
N ILE A 106 10.27 -20.57 -3.82
CA ILE A 106 9.44 -21.67 -3.31
C ILE A 106 10.23 -22.36 -2.19
N VAL A 107 10.49 -21.66 -1.09
CA VAL A 107 11.01 -22.32 0.12
C VAL A 107 9.81 -22.83 0.90
N ALA A 108 9.47 -24.10 0.66
CA ALA A 108 8.64 -24.89 1.56
C ALA A 108 9.34 -25.05 2.93
N PRO A 109 8.58 -25.23 4.02
CA PRO A 109 9.15 -25.28 5.36
C PRO A 109 9.99 -26.54 5.56
N PHE A 110 11.18 -26.36 6.15
CA PHE A 110 12.09 -27.39 6.64
C PHE A 110 12.64 -28.39 5.62
N THR A 111 13.87 -28.14 5.18
CA THR A 111 14.93 -29.15 5.27
C THR A 111 16.17 -28.46 5.83
N ASP A 112 16.66 -28.96 6.97
CA ASP A 112 17.96 -28.63 7.53
C ASP A 112 19.03 -28.98 6.50
N ASN A 113 19.42 -28.03 5.65
CA ASN A 113 20.73 -28.06 5.02
C ASN A 113 21.19 -26.67 4.58
N GLU A 114 22.33 -26.30 5.17
CA GLU A 114 23.36 -25.42 4.62
C GLU A 114 23.05 -23.93 4.50
N ALA A 115 23.25 -23.25 5.64
CA ALA A 115 24.30 -22.23 5.81
C ALA A 115 24.87 -21.56 4.54
N ARG A 116 24.08 -20.77 3.81
CA ARG A 116 24.58 -19.64 3.00
C ARG A 116 23.59 -18.48 3.05
N HIS A 117 24.10 -17.25 3.05
CA HIS A 117 23.40 -15.95 3.06
C HIS A 117 23.24 -15.22 4.40
N GLU A 118 24.32 -15.11 5.18
CA GLU A 118 24.41 -14.03 6.19
C GLU A 118 25.24 -12.80 5.75
N ASP A 119 25.89 -12.82 4.59
CA ASP A 119 26.76 -11.70 4.17
C ASP A 119 26.27 -10.95 2.93
N GLU A 120 25.07 -10.35 2.94
CA GLU A 120 24.70 -9.39 1.86
C GLU A 120 25.03 -7.92 2.19
N GLU A 121 25.40 -7.58 3.42
CA GLU A 121 25.89 -6.24 3.77
C GLU A 121 27.43 -6.16 3.82
N ALA A 122 28.14 -7.26 4.04
CA ALA A 122 29.60 -7.32 3.94
C ALA A 122 30.13 -7.70 2.53
N ALA A 123 29.32 -8.35 1.69
CA ALA A 123 29.73 -8.77 0.34
C ALA A 123 29.73 -7.65 -0.72
N GLN A 124 29.49 -6.38 -0.36
CA GLN A 124 29.78 -5.26 -1.26
C GLN A 124 31.29 -5.09 -1.55
N LYS A 125 32.17 -5.87 -0.91
CA LYS A 125 33.63 -5.83 -1.14
C LYS A 125 34.25 -7.04 -1.86
N LYS A 126 33.49 -8.06 -2.27
CA LYS A 126 34.02 -9.12 -3.16
C LYS A 126 32.97 -9.52 -4.19
N GLY A 127 33.36 -9.43 -5.46
CA GLY A 127 32.50 -9.44 -6.64
C GLY A 127 31.41 -10.51 -6.62
N LYS A 128 30.16 -10.06 -6.54
CA LYS A 128 29.01 -10.83 -7.01
C LYS A 128 29.27 -11.16 -8.48
N PRO A 129 29.04 -12.39 -8.97
CA PRO A 129 29.04 -12.63 -10.41
C PRO A 129 28.10 -11.59 -11.04
N PRO A 130 28.50 -10.95 -12.15
CA PRO A 130 27.69 -9.91 -12.77
C PRO A 130 26.29 -10.48 -12.97
N ALA A 131 25.30 -9.78 -12.43
CA ALA A 131 23.92 -10.15 -12.66
C ALA A 131 23.75 -10.26 -14.17
N ASP A 132 23.35 -11.44 -14.64
CA ASP A 132 23.34 -11.78 -16.06
C ASP A 132 22.65 -10.64 -16.83
N SER A 133 23.44 -9.86 -17.59
CA SER A 133 22.94 -8.61 -18.17
C SER A 133 21.81 -8.90 -19.17
N GLU A 134 21.82 -10.12 -19.73
CA GLU A 134 20.79 -10.66 -20.62
C GLU A 134 19.41 -10.75 -19.93
N ALA A 135 19.41 -11.00 -18.62
CA ALA A 135 18.18 -11.13 -17.82
C ALA A 135 17.39 -9.82 -17.72
N PHE A 136 18.03 -8.68 -17.98
CA PHE A 136 17.41 -7.35 -17.92
C PHE A 136 17.13 -6.75 -19.30
N THR A 137 17.21 -7.54 -20.37
CA THR A 137 16.88 -7.07 -21.71
C THR A 137 15.37 -6.87 -21.88
N PRO A 138 14.92 -5.96 -22.78
CA PRO A 138 13.49 -5.77 -23.01
C PRO A 138 12.71 -7.05 -23.36
N PRO A 139 13.21 -7.97 -24.22
CA PRO A 139 12.50 -9.22 -24.51
C PRO A 139 12.35 -10.17 -23.31
N GLN A 140 13.28 -10.15 -22.37
CA GLN A 140 13.22 -11.01 -21.18
C GLN A 140 12.34 -10.40 -20.09
N LEU A 141 12.47 -9.09 -19.85
CA LEU A 141 11.63 -8.39 -18.89
C LEU A 141 10.17 -8.29 -19.33
N SER A 142 9.88 -8.24 -20.64
CA SER A 142 8.49 -8.26 -21.12
C SER A 142 7.79 -9.59 -20.81
N LYS A 143 8.47 -10.72 -21.04
CA LYS A 143 7.98 -12.05 -20.63
C LYS A 143 7.78 -12.13 -19.11
N THR A 144 8.75 -11.61 -18.36
CA THR A 144 8.69 -11.55 -16.90
C THR A 144 7.48 -10.73 -16.42
N ALA A 145 7.28 -9.54 -17.00
CA ALA A 145 6.14 -8.67 -16.71
C ALA A 145 4.81 -9.35 -17.01
N TYR A 146 4.69 -9.98 -18.17
CA TYR A 146 3.49 -10.74 -18.55
C TYR A 146 3.17 -11.87 -17.55
N ASN A 147 4.18 -12.64 -17.14
CA ASN A 147 4.02 -13.72 -16.16
C ASN A 147 3.63 -13.19 -14.77
N VAL A 148 4.18 -12.05 -14.36
CA VAL A 148 3.75 -11.37 -13.13
C VAL A 148 2.29 -10.95 -13.26
N VAL A 149 1.91 -10.22 -14.31
CA VAL A 149 0.54 -9.72 -14.51
C VAL A 149 -0.48 -10.84 -14.54
N THR A 150 -0.24 -11.90 -15.31
CA THR A 150 -1.14 -13.05 -15.38
C THR A 150 -1.25 -13.77 -14.03
N GLY A 151 -0.14 -13.88 -13.28
CA GLY A 151 -0.14 -14.38 -11.91
C GLY A 151 -0.99 -13.52 -10.97
N LEU A 152 -0.88 -12.19 -11.04
CA LEU A 152 -1.70 -11.26 -10.23
C LEU A 152 -3.19 -11.37 -10.60
N LEU A 153 -3.51 -11.45 -11.90
CA LEU A 153 -4.88 -11.61 -12.39
C LEU A 153 -5.50 -12.96 -12.02
N SER A 154 -4.69 -14.02 -11.84
CA SER A 154 -5.18 -15.34 -11.42
C SER A 154 -5.87 -15.32 -10.05
N HIS A 155 -5.53 -14.33 -9.20
CA HIS A 155 -6.20 -14.10 -7.92
C HIS A 155 -7.60 -13.52 -8.06
N LYS A 156 -8.02 -13.13 -9.26
CA LYS A 156 -9.30 -12.45 -9.56
C LYS A 156 -9.51 -11.18 -8.71
N PRO A 157 -8.56 -10.23 -8.73
CA PRO A 157 -8.71 -8.99 -7.98
C PRO A 157 -9.85 -8.12 -8.52
N ASP A 158 -10.44 -7.33 -7.64
CA ASP A 158 -11.21 -6.15 -8.02
C ASP A 158 -10.28 -4.95 -8.27
N GLU A 159 -9.18 -4.88 -7.52
CA GLU A 159 -8.22 -3.79 -7.59
C GLU A 159 -6.77 -4.33 -7.53
N ILE A 160 -5.89 -3.76 -8.35
CA ILE A 160 -4.44 -4.00 -8.33
C ILE A 160 -3.75 -2.69 -7.96
N LEU A 161 -3.03 -2.69 -6.85
CA LEU A 161 -2.22 -1.57 -6.39
C LEU A 161 -0.76 -1.81 -6.76
N ILE A 162 -0.16 -0.87 -7.47
CA ILE A 162 1.26 -0.93 -7.85
C ILE A 162 1.99 0.21 -7.14
N GLU A 163 2.97 -0.11 -6.30
CA GLU A 163 3.88 0.90 -5.74
C GLU A 163 4.60 1.62 -6.88
N ARG A 164 4.56 2.95 -6.87
CA ARG A 164 5.30 3.77 -7.85
C ARG A 164 6.78 3.76 -7.52
N GLN A 165 7.61 3.33 -8.47
CA GLN A 165 9.06 3.42 -8.34
C GLN A 165 9.49 4.89 -8.26
N ARG A 166 10.38 5.18 -7.32
CA ARG A 166 10.99 6.50 -7.17
C ARG A 166 12.23 6.59 -8.04
N PHE A 167 12.35 7.67 -8.83
CA PHE A 167 13.60 7.98 -9.52
C PHE A 167 14.68 8.30 -8.48
N ARG A 168 15.81 7.58 -8.55
CA ARG A 168 16.97 7.80 -7.69
C ARG A 168 18.19 7.93 -8.58
N SER A 169 18.83 9.09 -8.52
CA SER A 169 20.05 9.40 -9.28
C SER A 169 21.27 9.61 -8.40
N GLY A 170 21.21 9.24 -7.11
CA GLY A 170 22.21 9.59 -6.09
C GLY A 170 23.63 9.16 -6.44
N SER A 171 24.32 9.97 -7.24
CA SER A 171 25.69 10.00 -7.75
C SER A 171 26.41 8.69 -8.13
N ALA A 172 25.76 7.52 -8.03
CA ALA A 172 26.32 6.22 -8.36
C ALA A 172 25.60 5.60 -9.56
N SER A 173 26.37 5.21 -10.57
CA SER A 173 25.88 4.57 -11.81
C SER A 173 25.02 3.33 -11.54
N ALA A 174 25.40 2.51 -10.56
CA ALA A 174 24.65 1.32 -10.17
C ALA A 174 23.23 1.62 -9.67
N ILE A 175 23.03 2.75 -8.95
CA ILE A 175 21.70 3.16 -8.47
C ILE A 175 20.82 3.59 -9.65
N LEU A 176 21.40 4.30 -10.61
CA LEU A 176 20.71 4.73 -11.82
C LEU A 176 20.32 3.52 -12.68
N GLU A 177 21.24 2.58 -12.92
CA GLU A 177 21.00 1.36 -13.67
C GLU A 177 19.87 0.52 -13.06
N TRP A 178 19.90 0.31 -11.74
CA TRP A 178 18.82 -0.40 -11.05
C TRP A 178 17.49 0.34 -11.14
N THR A 179 17.49 1.66 -11.00
CA THR A 179 16.28 2.49 -11.14
C THR A 179 15.70 2.36 -12.55
N ILE A 180 16.53 2.39 -13.60
CA ILE A 180 16.09 2.22 -14.99
C ILE A 180 15.48 0.84 -15.18
N ARG A 181 16.10 -0.22 -14.67
CA ARG A 181 15.59 -1.60 -14.80
C ARG A 181 14.24 -1.77 -14.12
N VAL A 182 14.08 -1.27 -12.89
CA VAL A 182 12.80 -1.36 -12.18
C VAL A 182 11.73 -0.50 -12.86
N ASN A 183 12.05 0.70 -13.32
CA ASN A 183 11.12 1.54 -14.08
C ASN A 183 10.70 0.88 -15.40
N MET A 184 11.61 0.18 -16.07
CA MET A 184 11.30 -0.56 -17.29
C MET A 184 10.33 -1.71 -16.99
N LEU A 185 10.56 -2.48 -15.91
CA LEU A 185 9.60 -3.50 -15.47
C LEU A 185 8.24 -2.87 -15.11
N GLU A 186 8.21 -1.79 -14.32
CA GLU A 186 6.96 -1.08 -13.96
C GLU A 186 6.19 -0.67 -15.23
N SER A 187 6.87 -0.07 -16.20
CA SER A 187 6.26 0.35 -17.48
C SER A 187 5.68 -0.84 -18.25
N MET A 188 6.38 -1.99 -18.26
CA MET A 188 5.90 -3.22 -18.90
C MET A 188 4.70 -3.83 -18.18
N LEU A 189 4.64 -3.76 -16.85
CA LEU A 189 3.45 -4.19 -16.09
C LEU A 189 2.23 -3.35 -16.46
N TRP A 190 2.37 -2.02 -16.47
CA TRP A 190 1.30 -1.10 -16.88
C TRP A 190 0.84 -1.36 -18.31
N ALA A 191 1.78 -1.50 -19.25
CA ALA A 191 1.46 -1.78 -20.65
C ALA A 191 0.76 -3.13 -20.82
N SER A 192 1.21 -4.17 -20.11
CA SER A 192 0.60 -5.50 -20.17
C SER A 192 -0.82 -5.50 -19.59
N LEU A 193 -1.04 -4.85 -18.44
CA LEU A 193 -2.36 -4.72 -17.82
C LEU A 193 -3.33 -3.96 -18.73
N GLU A 194 -2.91 -2.83 -19.29
CA GLU A 194 -3.74 -2.03 -20.20
C GLU A 194 -4.05 -2.78 -21.50
N THR A 195 -3.07 -3.49 -22.06
CA THR A 195 -3.27 -4.31 -23.26
C THR A 195 -4.30 -5.41 -22.98
N LEU A 196 -4.16 -6.15 -21.87
CA LEU A 196 -5.11 -7.19 -21.48
C LEU A 196 -6.51 -6.63 -21.21
N ARG A 197 -6.61 -5.46 -20.57
CA ARG A 197 -7.89 -4.76 -20.37
C ARG A 197 -8.54 -4.41 -21.72
N ALA A 198 -7.79 -3.78 -22.62
CA ALA A 198 -8.30 -3.38 -23.94
C ALA A 198 -8.64 -4.57 -24.84
N SER A 199 -8.00 -5.72 -24.62
CA SER A 199 -8.23 -6.96 -25.38
C SER A 199 -9.36 -7.81 -24.77
N SER A 200 -9.79 -7.50 -23.54
CA SER A 200 -10.91 -8.19 -22.91
C SER A 200 -12.23 -7.74 -23.55
N SER A 201 -13.17 -8.68 -23.70
CA SER A 201 -14.53 -8.37 -24.15
C SER A 201 -15.17 -7.34 -23.22
N SER A 202 -16.04 -6.47 -23.75
CA SER A 202 -16.75 -5.44 -22.97
C SER A 202 -17.50 -6.00 -21.76
N ASP A 203 -17.90 -7.26 -21.83
CA ASP A 203 -18.69 -7.95 -20.80
C ASP A 203 -17.82 -8.63 -19.73
N THR A 204 -16.50 -8.71 -19.95
CA THR A 204 -15.55 -9.29 -19.00
C THR A 204 -15.09 -8.22 -18.03
N PHE A 205 -15.32 -8.44 -16.73
CA PHE A 205 -14.77 -7.57 -15.70
C PHE A 205 -13.24 -7.57 -15.72
N PHE A 206 -12.64 -6.38 -15.61
CA PHE A 206 -11.21 -6.21 -15.47
C PHE A 206 -10.92 -5.34 -14.23
N PRO A 207 -9.93 -5.69 -13.39
CA PRO A 207 -9.62 -4.95 -12.18
C PRO A 207 -9.24 -3.50 -12.43
N GLU A 208 -9.58 -2.63 -11.49
CA GLU A 208 -9.03 -1.28 -11.46
C GLU A 208 -7.54 -1.34 -11.07
N VAL A 209 -6.67 -0.68 -11.85
CA VAL A 209 -5.23 -0.64 -11.57
C VAL A 209 -4.84 0.76 -11.08
N LEU A 210 -4.23 0.82 -9.90
CA LEU A 210 -3.95 2.07 -9.19
C LEU A 210 -2.46 2.21 -8.86
N ALA A 211 -1.89 3.36 -9.20
CA ALA A 211 -0.53 3.72 -8.84
C ALA A 211 -0.50 4.33 -7.42
N ILE A 212 0.20 3.69 -6.48
CA ILE A 212 0.27 4.15 -5.09
C ILE A 212 1.63 4.79 -4.78
N PRO A 213 1.67 6.02 -4.25
CA PRO A 213 2.94 6.61 -3.84
C PRO A 213 3.41 6.10 -2.47
N PRO A 214 4.62 5.53 -2.39
CA PRO A 214 5.15 4.96 -1.16
C PRO A 214 5.21 5.97 -0.01
N ARG A 215 5.48 7.24 -0.34
CA ARG A 215 5.54 8.32 0.65
C ARG A 215 4.17 8.57 1.31
N ARG A 216 3.07 8.46 0.58
CA ARG A 216 1.72 8.68 1.14
C ARG A 216 1.35 7.56 2.10
N VAL A 217 1.69 6.31 1.77
CA VAL A 217 1.48 5.15 2.66
C VAL A 217 2.27 5.32 3.96
N ALA A 218 3.55 5.65 3.85
CA ALA A 218 4.41 5.87 5.02
C ALA A 218 3.91 7.03 5.89
N GLU A 219 3.56 8.17 5.29
CA GLU A 219 3.00 9.31 6.03
C GLU A 219 1.65 8.97 6.68
N PHE A 220 0.77 8.22 6.01
CA PHE A 220 -0.51 7.83 6.59
C PHE A 220 -0.36 7.00 7.87
N TRP A 221 0.55 6.04 7.89
CA TRP A 221 0.71 5.14 9.04
C TRP A 221 1.64 5.65 10.14
N LEU A 222 2.67 6.40 9.76
CA LEU A 222 3.81 6.69 10.63
C LEU A 222 4.03 8.19 10.84
N SER A 223 3.15 9.05 10.32
CA SER A 223 3.15 10.47 10.70
C SER A 223 2.53 10.67 12.09
N ASP A 224 2.69 11.90 12.60
CA ASP A 224 2.28 12.37 13.92
C ASP A 224 1.01 11.69 14.47
N GLN A 225 1.20 10.82 15.47
CA GLN A 225 0.15 9.96 16.06
C GLN A 225 -0.93 10.76 16.82
N THR A 226 -0.79 12.07 16.91
CA THR A 226 -1.75 12.95 17.59
C THR A 226 -3.06 13.12 16.81
N LEU A 227 -3.08 12.83 15.50
CA LEU A 227 -4.28 12.91 14.67
C LEU A 227 -4.88 11.52 14.43
N PRO A 228 -6.20 11.34 14.64
CA PRO A 228 -6.88 10.10 14.29
C PRO A 228 -6.72 9.74 12.80
N LEU A 229 -6.65 8.45 12.47
CA LEU A 229 -6.63 7.98 11.06
C LEU A 229 -8.03 7.67 10.50
N SER A 230 -9.07 7.99 11.27
CA SER A 230 -10.46 7.97 10.85
C SER A 230 -11.02 9.39 10.96
N PRO A 231 -11.89 9.83 10.02
CA PRO A 231 -12.44 11.17 10.04
C PRO A 231 -13.27 11.36 11.31
N PRO A 232 -12.88 12.27 12.22
CA PRO A 232 -13.73 12.62 13.33
C PRO A 232 -14.83 13.55 12.82
N VAL A 233 -16.03 13.38 13.38
CA VAL A 233 -17.24 14.06 12.88
C VAL A 233 -17.16 15.58 13.10
N ASP A 234 -16.42 16.01 14.12
CA ASP A 234 -16.34 17.40 14.62
C ASP A 234 -15.26 18.27 13.95
N ILE A 235 -14.17 17.70 13.43
CA ILE A 235 -13.08 18.48 12.78
C ILE A 235 -13.57 19.23 11.53
N PHE A 236 -14.68 18.81 10.93
CA PHE A 236 -15.24 19.43 9.73
C PHE A 236 -16.46 20.33 10.01
N ASP A 237 -16.79 20.56 11.28
CA ASP A 237 -17.89 21.45 11.67
C ASP A 237 -17.46 22.89 11.91
N GLN A 238 -18.40 23.82 11.67
CA GLN A 238 -18.17 25.25 11.79
C GLN A 238 -17.94 25.64 13.26
N GLY A 239 -16.79 26.27 13.54
CA GLY A 239 -16.57 27.00 14.79
C GLY A 239 -15.82 26.25 15.90
N GLN A 240 -15.59 24.94 15.79
CA GLN A 240 -14.73 24.25 16.76
C GLN A 240 -13.25 24.52 16.45
N LYS A 241 -12.61 25.28 17.35
CA LYS A 241 -11.16 25.16 17.56
C LYS A 241 -10.98 23.85 18.31
N LEU A 242 -10.24 22.94 17.70
CA LEU A 242 -9.67 21.76 18.34
C LEU A 242 -8.80 22.24 19.51
N ALA A 243 -9.41 22.45 20.67
CA ALA A 243 -8.75 23.09 21.80
C ALA A 243 -7.67 22.18 22.41
N ASP A 244 -7.71 20.87 22.13
CA ASP A 244 -6.80 19.89 22.74
C ASP A 244 -6.00 18.99 21.77
N VAL A 245 -6.18 19.11 20.45
CA VAL A 245 -5.18 18.58 19.51
C VAL A 245 -4.43 19.77 18.96
N THR A 246 -3.29 20.05 19.56
CA THR A 246 -2.39 21.10 19.12
C THR A 246 -2.18 20.98 17.62
N ALA A 247 -2.69 21.95 16.85
CA ALA A 247 -2.18 22.20 15.53
C ALA A 247 -0.65 22.25 15.66
N PRO A 248 0.13 21.48 14.90
CA PRO A 248 1.57 21.40 15.11
C PRO A 248 2.11 22.82 15.06
N SER A 249 2.53 23.31 16.24
CA SER A 249 3.01 24.67 16.36
C SER A 249 4.15 24.85 15.37
N SER A 250 4.32 26.08 14.85
CA SER A 250 5.45 26.38 13.96
C SER A 250 6.82 26.02 14.58
N LYS A 251 6.89 25.81 15.89
CA LYS A 251 8.05 25.31 16.65
C LYS A 251 8.19 23.78 16.67
N ALA A 252 7.11 23.01 16.55
CA ALA A 252 7.10 21.54 16.38
C ALA A 252 7.50 21.07 14.97
N ARG A 253 7.71 22.01 14.04
CA ARG A 253 8.32 21.74 12.73
C ARG A 253 9.79 21.29 12.84
N LYS A 254 10.37 21.29 14.05
CA LYS A 254 11.69 20.74 14.35
C LYS A 254 11.62 19.22 14.40
N ALA A 255 12.30 18.60 13.43
CA ALA A 255 12.53 17.17 13.24
C ALA A 255 11.25 16.34 13.03
N ARG A 256 10.67 16.42 11.81
CA ARG A 256 9.86 15.30 11.29
C ARG A 256 10.78 14.07 11.34
N ALA A 257 10.59 13.19 12.32
CA ALA A 257 11.39 11.98 12.45
C ALA A 257 11.38 11.28 11.09
N LYS A 258 12.56 11.00 10.56
CA LYS A 258 12.69 10.33 9.27
C LYS A 258 12.06 8.96 9.44
N ILE A 259 10.96 8.70 8.74
CA ILE A 259 10.32 7.38 8.75
C ILE A 259 11.33 6.38 8.18
N GLU A 260 11.75 5.42 9.01
CA GLU A 260 12.73 4.40 8.66
C GLU A 260 12.05 3.08 8.26
N LYS A 261 12.80 2.22 7.59
CA LYS A 261 12.32 0.88 7.20
C LYS A 261 11.91 0.03 8.40
N LYS A 262 12.63 0.15 9.53
CA LYS A 262 12.35 -0.58 10.76
C LYS A 262 10.98 -0.22 11.37
N ASP A 263 10.54 1.03 11.21
CA ASP A 263 9.27 1.51 11.76
C ASP A 263 8.09 0.82 11.07
N LYS A 264 8.21 0.60 9.75
CA LYS A 264 7.22 -0.13 8.95
C LYS A 264 7.13 -1.59 9.36
N VAL A 265 8.28 -2.26 9.48
CA VAL A 265 8.34 -3.67 9.93
C VAL A 265 7.79 -3.81 11.34
N ALA A 266 8.13 -2.88 12.25
CA ALA A 266 7.62 -2.87 13.62
C ALA A 266 6.09 -2.70 13.66
N LEU A 267 5.52 -1.84 12.83
CA LEU A 267 4.06 -1.67 12.73
C LEU A 267 3.38 -2.95 12.24
N VAL A 268 3.92 -3.62 11.23
CA VAL A 268 3.36 -4.88 10.74
C VAL A 268 3.55 -6.02 11.75
N LYS A 269 4.68 -6.08 12.46
CA LYS A 269 4.89 -6.99 13.60
C LYS A 269 3.79 -6.78 14.64
N LYS A 270 3.52 -5.53 15.02
CA LYS A 270 2.43 -5.17 15.94
C LYS A 270 1.08 -5.73 15.47
N TRP A 271 0.74 -5.58 14.19
CA TRP A 271 -0.50 -6.11 13.62
C TRP A 271 -0.57 -7.64 13.61
N ALA A 272 0.58 -8.32 13.48
CA ALA A 272 0.66 -9.77 13.49
C ALA A 272 0.59 -10.37 14.91
N THR A 273 1.04 -9.62 15.94
CA THR A 273 1.15 -10.12 17.32
C THR A 273 0.06 -9.64 18.26
N GLU A 274 -0.45 -8.42 18.09
CA GLU A 274 -1.36 -7.80 19.04
C GLU A 274 -2.84 -7.99 18.68
N PRO A 275 -3.73 -8.02 19.68
CA PRO A 275 -5.17 -8.02 19.43
C PRO A 275 -5.63 -6.71 18.75
N VAL A 276 -6.75 -6.78 18.04
CA VAL A 276 -7.35 -5.69 17.24
C VAL A 276 -7.46 -4.37 18.03
N SER A 277 -7.77 -4.44 19.32
CA SER A 277 -7.92 -3.27 20.20
C SER A 277 -6.63 -2.44 20.34
N GLY A 278 -5.44 -3.06 20.19
CA GLY A 278 -4.14 -2.39 20.26
C GLY A 278 -3.60 -1.90 18.91
N SER A 279 -4.01 -2.53 17.81
CA SER A 279 -3.51 -2.26 16.45
C SER A 279 -4.38 -1.27 15.66
N GLY A 280 -5.67 -1.17 15.98
CA GLY A 280 -6.64 -0.41 15.18
C GLY A 280 -6.90 -1.03 13.80
N VAL A 281 -6.36 -2.22 13.50
CA VAL A 281 -6.51 -2.94 12.23
C VAL A 281 -6.80 -4.41 12.54
N ASN A 282 -7.93 -4.90 12.02
CA ASN A 282 -8.34 -6.29 12.22
C ASN A 282 -7.83 -7.15 11.05
N LEU A 283 -6.66 -7.77 11.19
CA LEU A 283 -6.09 -8.66 10.17
C LEU A 283 -6.32 -10.13 10.56
N VAL A 284 -6.69 -10.94 9.56
CA VAL A 284 -6.77 -12.40 9.69
C VAL A 284 -5.88 -13.00 8.61
N PHE A 285 -4.83 -13.73 9.00
CA PHE A 285 -3.90 -14.36 8.05
C PHE A 285 -4.33 -15.80 7.79
N GLU A 286 -4.50 -16.17 6.53
CA GLU A 286 -4.94 -17.50 6.10
C GLU A 286 -3.93 -18.12 5.10
N GLY A 287 -3.94 -19.44 5.00
CA GLY A 287 -3.11 -20.17 4.03
C GLY A 287 -1.63 -19.81 4.10
N GLN A 288 -1.04 -19.48 2.95
CA GLN A 288 0.38 -19.14 2.85
C GLN A 288 0.74 -17.85 3.61
N ALA A 289 -0.18 -16.89 3.73
CA ALA A 289 0.07 -15.64 4.45
C ALA A 289 0.23 -15.85 5.97
N ALA A 290 -0.39 -16.89 6.54
CA ALA A 290 -0.21 -17.22 7.95
C ALA A 290 1.24 -17.59 8.28
N GLY A 291 1.90 -18.35 7.39
CA GLY A 291 3.32 -18.68 7.54
C GLY A 291 4.23 -17.44 7.52
N ILE A 292 3.92 -16.47 6.67
CA ILE A 292 4.67 -15.20 6.65
C ILE A 292 4.36 -14.35 7.88
N ALA A 293 3.14 -14.36 8.40
CA ALA A 293 2.81 -13.68 9.65
C ALA A 293 3.67 -14.21 10.81
N GLU A 294 3.94 -15.52 10.88
CA GLU A 294 4.86 -16.10 11.87
C GLU A 294 6.29 -15.53 11.73
N ALA A 295 6.76 -15.25 10.52
CA ALA A 295 8.08 -14.64 10.31
C ALA A 295 8.21 -13.27 11.02
N PHE A 296 7.12 -12.50 11.10
CA PHE A 296 7.09 -11.22 11.81
C PHE A 296 7.04 -11.38 13.33
N LYS A 297 6.63 -12.55 13.85
CA LYS A 297 6.59 -12.84 15.29
C LYS A 297 7.94 -13.30 15.85
N LEU A 298 8.83 -13.77 14.99
CA LEU A 298 10.16 -14.23 15.41
C LEU A 298 11.02 -13.07 15.93
N GLU A 299 11.75 -13.32 17.01
CA GLU A 299 12.74 -12.38 17.54
C GLU A 299 14.08 -12.48 16.79
N THR A 300 14.37 -13.62 16.15
CA THR A 300 15.62 -13.80 15.41
C THR A 300 15.49 -13.32 13.97
N SER A 301 16.35 -12.37 13.58
CA SER A 301 16.32 -11.82 12.21
C SER A 301 16.66 -12.87 11.14
N ARG A 302 17.47 -13.88 11.46
CA ARG A 302 17.82 -14.97 10.55
C ARG A 302 16.62 -15.88 10.25
N GLY A 303 15.94 -16.36 11.30
CA GLY A 303 14.76 -17.22 11.15
C GLY A 303 13.62 -16.49 10.44
N ALA A 304 13.38 -15.23 10.79
CA ALA A 304 12.40 -14.38 10.12
C ALA A 304 12.68 -14.27 8.61
N LYS A 305 13.93 -14.00 8.21
CA LYS A 305 14.32 -13.88 6.80
C LYS A 305 14.19 -15.19 6.03
N GLN A 306 14.47 -16.33 6.68
CA GLN A 306 14.36 -17.64 6.05
C GLN A 306 12.92 -17.96 5.67
N ILE A 307 11.97 -17.71 6.58
CA ILE A 307 10.54 -17.89 6.31
C ILE A 307 10.04 -16.86 5.30
N ALA A 308 10.48 -15.60 5.42
CA ALA A 308 10.08 -14.51 4.54
C ALA A 308 10.67 -14.58 3.13
N GLY A 309 11.64 -15.47 2.86
CA GLY A 309 12.38 -15.49 1.60
C GLY A 309 13.22 -14.23 1.37
N GLY A 310 13.66 -13.56 2.44
CA GLY A 310 14.47 -12.34 2.39
C GLY A 310 14.15 -11.31 3.48
N LYS A 311 14.53 -10.05 3.24
CA LYS A 311 14.21 -8.93 4.14
C LYS A 311 12.69 -8.71 4.22
N LEU A 312 12.22 -8.38 5.42
CA LEU A 312 10.80 -8.22 5.76
C LEU A 312 10.23 -6.86 5.32
N ASP A 313 11.06 -5.87 5.00
CA ASP A 313 10.58 -4.53 4.62
C ASP A 313 9.77 -4.53 3.32
N ASP A 314 10.13 -5.37 2.34
CA ASP A 314 9.37 -5.51 1.09
C ASP A 314 7.96 -6.10 1.35
N LEU A 315 7.87 -7.09 2.24
CA LEU A 315 6.60 -7.69 2.67
C LEU A 315 5.76 -6.71 3.50
N ALA A 316 6.41 -5.93 4.38
CA ALA A 316 5.72 -4.90 5.15
C ALA A 316 5.15 -3.81 4.23
N ASP A 317 5.90 -3.39 3.20
CA ASP A 317 5.50 -2.33 2.28
C ASP A 317 4.24 -2.70 1.48
N CYS A 318 4.16 -3.91 0.93
CA CYS A 318 2.98 -4.33 0.18
C CYS A 318 1.72 -4.46 1.06
N LEU A 319 1.84 -4.94 2.31
CA LEU A 319 0.72 -5.05 3.24
C LEU A 319 0.27 -3.68 3.76
N LEU A 320 1.21 -2.81 4.16
CA LEU A 320 0.90 -1.44 4.58
C LEU A 320 0.19 -0.66 3.48
N GLN A 321 0.60 -0.84 2.22
CA GLN A 321 -0.03 -0.26 1.05
C GLN A 321 -1.48 -0.74 0.89
N ALA A 322 -1.72 -2.06 0.99
CA ALA A 322 -3.06 -2.64 0.85
C ALA A 322 -4.02 -2.08 1.93
N VAL A 323 -3.60 -2.11 3.19
CA VAL A 323 -4.42 -1.66 4.30
C VAL A 323 -4.61 -0.14 4.27
N ALA A 324 -3.60 0.64 3.87
CA ALA A 324 -3.73 2.09 3.70
C ALA A 324 -4.82 2.42 2.68
N HIS A 325 -4.79 1.74 1.53
CA HIS A 325 -5.76 1.95 0.47
C HIS A 325 -7.19 1.64 0.93
N LEU A 326 -7.39 0.51 1.60
CA LEU A 326 -8.70 0.16 2.18
C LEU A 326 -9.19 1.24 3.16
N ARG A 327 -8.32 1.75 4.03
CA ARG A 327 -8.64 2.84 4.95
C ARG A 327 -8.95 4.15 4.22
N TRP A 328 -8.21 4.49 3.17
CA TRP A 328 -8.47 5.67 2.36
C TRP A 328 -9.85 5.61 1.69
N GLU A 329 -10.23 4.45 1.15
CA GLU A 329 -11.56 4.25 0.56
C GLU A 329 -12.67 4.36 1.62
N GLU A 330 -12.48 3.77 2.80
CA GLU A 330 -13.41 3.92 3.93
C GLU A 330 -13.58 5.39 4.33
N ASN A 331 -12.47 6.12 4.43
CA ASN A 331 -12.45 7.52 4.83
C ASN A 331 -13.10 8.42 3.78
N LYS A 332 -12.90 8.16 2.47
CA LYS A 332 -13.61 8.87 1.40
C LYS A 332 -15.13 8.74 1.55
N ILE A 333 -15.62 7.52 1.83
CA ILE A 333 -17.05 7.28 2.02
C ILE A 333 -17.57 8.01 3.26
N ALA A 334 -16.88 7.88 4.39
CA ALA A 334 -17.29 8.50 5.65
C ALA A 334 -17.34 10.03 5.54
N ILE A 335 -16.31 10.67 4.96
CA ILE A 335 -16.28 12.12 4.75
C ILE A 335 -17.38 12.54 3.78
N GLY A 336 -17.59 11.80 2.69
CA GLY A 336 -18.69 12.07 1.76
C GLY A 336 -20.09 11.94 2.39
N GLU A 337 -20.26 11.15 3.45
CA GLU A 337 -21.49 11.07 4.24
C GLU A 337 -21.63 12.25 5.21
N ILE A 338 -20.56 12.61 5.93
CA ILE A 338 -20.52 13.78 6.84
C ILE A 338 -20.91 15.06 6.10
N LEU A 339 -20.33 15.28 4.92
CA LEU A 339 -20.57 16.47 4.10
C LEU A 339 -21.97 16.53 3.47
N ARG A 340 -22.70 15.40 3.43
CA ARG A 340 -24.10 15.35 2.97
C ARG A 340 -25.11 15.50 4.10
N LYS A 341 -24.84 14.94 5.29
CA LYS A 341 -25.77 14.93 6.44
C LYS A 341 -25.86 16.25 7.19
N THR A 342 -24.86 17.13 7.11
CA THR A 342 -24.83 18.43 7.79
C THR A 342 -25.40 19.59 6.95
N GLY A 343 -26.11 19.26 5.86
CA GLY A 343 -26.72 20.21 4.91
C GLY A 343 -28.24 20.37 5.04
N THR A 344 -28.83 19.89 6.14
CA THR A 344 -30.25 20.09 6.54
C THR A 344 -30.28 20.81 7.87
#